data_AF-A0AA97A2U3-F1
#
_entry.id   AF-A0AA97A2U3-F1
#
_cell.length_a   1.000
_cell.length_b   1.000
_cell.length_c   1.000
_cell.angle_alpha   90.00
_cell.angle_beta   90.00
_cell.angle_gamma   90.00
#
_symmetry.space_group_name_H-M   'P 1'
#
loop_
_entity.id
_entity.type
_entity.pdbx_description
1 polymer ?
#
loop_
_entity_poly.entity_id
_entity_poly.type
_entity_poly.pdbx_seq_one_letter_code
_entity_poly.pdbx_strand_id
1 'polypeptide(L)'
;MKKIFNYSVLLLSVTCLLTACSAKKQESQTEAATSKTTQASTKQTSTAENSSSVEKASETSSSTDASQQTEGSQGSQENQESQSSQAQESVISAETTHTQLLTLPATNIPDDLVGKWQGSSQQARNVEVTISADGTFTTYEDFRLSEDEEGEHLIQTYTAQITDLVEYAPNHYLIRGADGEGSALLPGVTGLGGRIAPGFILEDGQYKVIMWGNPFDPSVEAVYDLVSEPQVYATLDKVE
;
A
#
# COMPACT_ATOMS: atom_id res chain seq x y z
N MET A 1 39.84 36.45 0.77
CA MET A 1 39.05 37.30 1.70
C MET A 1 37.91 36.45 2.25
N LYS A 2 37.88 36.21 3.57
CA LYS A 2 36.88 35.37 4.26
C LYS A 2 35.64 36.22 4.56
N LYS A 3 34.45 35.76 4.14
CA LYS A 3 33.17 36.38 4.54
C LYS A 3 32.57 35.56 5.68
N ILE A 4 32.41 36.20 6.83
CA ILE A 4 31.81 35.65 8.05
C ILE A 4 30.33 36.07 8.00
N PHE A 5 29.41 35.10 7.96
CA PHE A 5 27.98 35.35 8.11
C PHE A 5 27.62 35.34 9.61
N ASN A 6 27.02 36.44 10.07
CA ASN A 6 26.49 36.57 11.42
C ASN A 6 25.08 35.97 11.47
N TYR A 7 24.86 34.99 12.34
CA TYR A 7 23.53 34.48 12.68
C TYR A 7 22.92 35.38 13.75
N SER A 8 21.82 36.06 13.42
CA SER A 8 20.98 36.77 14.39
C SER A 8 19.83 35.85 14.79
N VAL A 9 19.90 35.30 16.01
CA VAL A 9 18.86 34.47 16.61
C VAL A 9 17.84 35.41 17.26
N LEU A 10 16.64 35.49 16.70
CA LEU A 10 15.52 36.24 17.27
C LEU A 10 14.66 35.28 18.09
N LEU A 11 14.78 35.31 19.41
CA LEU A 11 13.94 34.56 20.36
C LEU A 11 12.61 35.32 20.55
N LEU A 12 11.51 34.73 20.07
CA LEU A 12 10.16 35.26 20.26
C LEU A 12 9.53 34.62 21.51
N SER A 13 9.28 35.44 22.53
CA SER A 13 8.69 35.05 23.82
C SER A 13 7.19 34.77 23.71
N VAL A 14 6.76 33.60 24.17
CA VAL A 14 5.35 33.19 24.31
C VAL A 14 4.85 33.58 25.71
N THR A 15 3.76 34.35 25.77
CA THR A 15 3.07 34.70 27.02
C THR A 15 1.74 33.97 27.10
N CYS A 16 1.63 33.00 28.01
CA CYS A 16 0.37 32.37 28.39
C CYS A 16 -0.44 33.29 29.32
N LEU A 17 -1.70 33.56 28.98
CA LEU A 17 -2.70 34.11 29.91
C LEU A 17 -3.65 32.99 30.31
N LEU A 18 -3.57 32.55 31.57
CA LEU A 18 -4.53 31.69 32.23
C LEU A 18 -5.63 32.57 32.84
N THR A 19 -6.85 32.49 32.32
CA THR A 19 -8.04 33.06 32.96
C THR A 19 -8.72 31.99 33.80
N ALA A 20 -8.63 32.16 35.12
CA ALA A 20 -9.37 31.38 36.11
C ALA A 20 -10.78 31.96 36.28
N CYS A 21 -11.82 31.17 36.03
CA CYS A 21 -13.19 31.47 36.46
C CYS A 21 -13.51 30.62 37.71
N SER A 22 -13.57 31.30 38.85
CA SER A 22 -14.01 30.75 40.13
C SER A 22 -15.54 30.61 40.14
N ALA A 23 -16.05 29.39 40.25
CA ALA A 23 -17.45 29.12 40.53
C ALA A 23 -17.72 29.24 42.04
N LYS A 24 -18.64 30.13 42.42
CA LYS A 24 -19.11 30.30 43.79
C LYS A 24 -20.15 29.22 44.12
N LYS A 25 -19.86 28.47 45.18
CA LYS A 25 -20.69 27.47 45.85
C LYS A 25 -21.99 28.10 46.38
N GLN A 26 -23.13 27.48 46.10
CA GLN A 26 -24.35 27.57 46.91
C GLN A 26 -24.93 26.16 47.07
N GLU A 27 -24.81 25.62 48.29
CA GLU A 27 -25.58 24.45 48.75
C GLU A 27 -26.98 24.91 49.16
N SER A 28 -28.02 24.13 48.87
CA SER A 28 -28.62 23.20 49.85
C SER A 28 -30.01 22.70 49.44
N GLN A 29 -30.23 21.38 49.61
CA GLN A 29 -31.47 20.69 50.04
C GLN A 29 -32.66 20.56 49.04
N THR A 30 -33.43 19.47 48.92
CA THR A 30 -33.50 18.07 49.44
C THR A 30 -34.55 17.34 48.57
N GLU A 31 -34.36 16.04 48.28
CA GLU A 31 -35.31 14.90 48.43
C GLU A 31 -35.35 14.12 47.11
N ALA A 32 -35.55 12.81 46.98
CA ALA A 32 -35.34 11.60 47.79
C ALA A 32 -35.67 10.41 46.82
N ALA A 33 -35.18 9.21 47.14
CA ALA A 33 -35.66 7.87 46.69
C ALA A 33 -35.22 7.30 45.31
N THR A 34 -34.19 6.42 45.31
CA THR A 34 -34.21 4.94 45.02
C THR A 34 -34.12 4.59 43.51
N SER A 35 -33.26 3.71 42.96
CA SER A 35 -32.65 2.45 43.42
C SER A 35 -31.40 2.02 42.61
N LYS A 36 -30.38 1.50 43.33
CA LYS A 36 -29.45 0.35 43.10
C LYS A 36 -29.14 -0.13 41.66
N THR A 37 -27.88 -0.11 41.18
CA THR A 37 -26.69 -0.98 41.47
C THR A 37 -26.60 -2.27 40.62
N THR A 38 -25.71 -2.22 39.62
CA THR A 38 -24.55 -3.11 39.33
C THR A 38 -24.66 -4.64 39.29
N GLN A 39 -24.27 -5.21 38.15
CA GLN A 39 -23.64 -6.53 37.94
C GLN A 39 -22.70 -6.37 36.72
N ALA A 40 -21.51 -6.97 36.57
CA ALA A 40 -20.64 -7.79 37.41
C ALA A 40 -19.23 -7.76 36.78
N SER A 41 -18.17 -7.83 37.60
CA SER A 41 -16.77 -7.85 37.17
C SER A 41 -16.19 -9.27 37.11
N THR A 42 -15.50 -9.53 36.00
CA THR A 42 -14.25 -10.29 35.80
C THR A 42 -13.83 -11.42 36.76
N LYS A 43 -13.63 -12.60 36.16
CA LYS A 43 -12.86 -13.73 36.70
C LYS A 43 -11.54 -13.82 35.93
N GLN A 44 -10.41 -13.58 36.60
CA GLN A 44 -9.08 -14.00 36.15
C GLN A 44 -8.45 -14.88 37.23
N THR A 45 -7.93 -16.04 36.83
CA THR A 45 -7.08 -16.90 37.65
C THR A 45 -5.96 -17.38 36.73
N SER A 46 -4.74 -16.95 37.03
CA SER A 46 -3.52 -17.36 36.34
C SER A 46 -2.76 -18.30 37.28
N THR A 47 -2.32 -19.45 36.78
CA THR A 47 -1.28 -20.28 37.41
C THR A 47 -0.74 -21.25 36.36
N ALA A 48 0.54 -21.12 36.04
CA ALA A 48 1.50 -22.22 35.83
C ALA A 48 2.76 -21.67 35.16
N GLU A 49 3.83 -21.56 35.94
CA GLU A 49 5.21 -21.60 35.48
C GLU A 49 5.58 -23.04 35.11
N ASN A 50 6.41 -23.25 34.08
CA ASN A 50 7.59 -24.11 34.25
C ASN A 50 8.64 -23.84 33.16
N SER A 51 9.88 -24.09 33.56
CA SER A 51 11.15 -23.60 33.05
C SER A 51 12.00 -24.70 32.38
N SER A 52 13.24 -24.32 32.03
CA SER A 52 14.43 -25.10 31.58
C SER A 52 14.55 -25.29 30.06
N SER A 53 15.50 -24.66 29.35
CA SER A 53 16.98 -24.66 29.37
C SER A 53 17.62 -25.97 28.87
N VAL A 54 18.41 -25.92 27.80
CA VAL A 54 19.84 -26.30 27.73
C VAL A 54 20.35 -26.35 26.27
N GLU A 55 21.61 -25.97 26.16
CA GLU A 55 22.52 -25.71 25.06
C GLU A 55 22.86 -26.91 24.14
N LYS A 56 23.42 -26.61 22.94
CA LYS A 56 24.83 -26.91 22.55
C LYS A 56 25.05 -27.41 21.10
N ALA A 57 25.80 -26.58 20.37
CA ALA A 57 26.91 -26.83 19.41
C ALA A 57 26.82 -27.83 18.24
N SER A 58 27.37 -27.35 17.10
CA SER A 58 28.55 -27.90 16.40
C SER A 58 28.37 -28.30 14.92
N GLU A 59 28.95 -27.47 14.05
CA GLU A 59 29.91 -27.77 12.98
C GLU A 59 29.78 -28.98 12.03
N THR A 60 29.85 -28.64 10.71
CA THR A 60 30.82 -29.15 9.71
C THR A 60 30.48 -30.36 8.81
N SER A 61 30.90 -30.18 7.53
CA SER A 61 31.21 -31.15 6.45
C SER A 61 30.04 -31.63 5.58
N SER A 62 30.17 -31.91 4.28
CA SER A 62 31.15 -31.64 3.21
C SER A 62 30.60 -32.27 1.91
N SER A 63 30.86 -31.62 0.77
CA SER A 63 31.02 -32.14 -0.62
C SER A 63 30.77 -33.61 -0.97
N THR A 64 30.21 -33.86 -2.18
CA THR A 64 30.68 -34.77 -3.28
C THR A 64 29.56 -34.85 -4.35
N ASP A 65 29.69 -34.21 -5.52
CA ASP A 65 30.30 -34.70 -6.79
C ASP A 65 29.38 -35.64 -7.60
N ALA A 66 29.06 -35.25 -8.85
CA ALA A 66 28.88 -36.14 -10.00
C ALA A 66 28.58 -35.36 -11.29
N SER A 67 29.48 -35.53 -12.25
CA SER A 67 29.53 -34.95 -13.60
C SER A 67 28.85 -35.85 -14.64
N GLN A 68 28.39 -35.28 -15.78
CA GLN A 68 28.40 -35.81 -17.16
C GLN A 68 27.60 -34.86 -18.08
N GLN A 69 28.19 -34.01 -18.94
CA GLN A 69 28.77 -34.23 -20.30
C GLN A 69 27.82 -34.77 -21.38
N THR A 70 27.59 -33.96 -22.43
CA THR A 70 27.78 -34.19 -23.89
C THR A 70 27.21 -32.96 -24.66
N GLU A 71 27.99 -32.06 -25.26
CA GLU A 71 28.51 -32.07 -26.67
C GLU A 71 27.42 -32.45 -27.71
N GLY A 72 27.12 -31.75 -28.79
CA GLY A 72 27.66 -30.60 -29.51
C GLY A 72 27.19 -30.72 -30.98
N SER A 73 26.92 -29.63 -31.70
CA SER A 73 27.18 -29.53 -33.16
C SER A 73 26.76 -28.20 -33.77
N GLN A 74 27.61 -27.83 -34.72
CA GLN A 74 27.76 -26.59 -35.46
C GLN A 74 27.02 -26.70 -36.81
N GLY A 75 26.50 -25.60 -37.35
CA GLY A 75 25.94 -25.55 -38.71
C GLY A 75 25.62 -24.13 -39.15
N SER A 76 26.29 -23.68 -40.22
CA SER A 76 26.38 -22.30 -40.69
C SER A 76 25.37 -21.92 -41.79
N GLN A 77 25.05 -20.62 -41.83
CA GLN A 77 24.83 -19.71 -42.98
C GLN A 77 23.53 -19.69 -43.83
N GLU A 78 22.85 -18.53 -43.71
CA GLU A 78 22.40 -17.56 -44.74
C GLU A 78 21.42 -17.99 -45.87
N ASN A 79 20.18 -17.47 -45.85
CA ASN A 79 19.78 -16.31 -46.66
C ASN A 79 18.36 -15.78 -46.37
N GLN A 80 18.20 -14.49 -46.66
CA GLN A 80 17.13 -13.52 -46.38
C GLN A 80 15.74 -13.86 -46.94
N GLU A 81 14.66 -13.51 -46.21
CA GLU A 81 13.66 -12.52 -46.66
C GLU A 81 12.78 -12.04 -45.48
N SER A 82 12.35 -10.79 -45.60
CA SER A 82 11.85 -9.86 -44.59
C SER A 82 10.56 -10.24 -43.84
N GLN A 83 10.58 -10.14 -42.52
CA GLN A 83 9.53 -9.45 -41.75
C GLN A 83 10.07 -9.08 -40.37
N SER A 84 9.99 -7.79 -40.01
CA SER A 84 10.42 -7.27 -38.72
C SER A 84 9.51 -7.81 -37.62
N SER A 85 9.94 -8.89 -36.99
CA SER A 85 9.59 -9.22 -35.63
C SER A 85 10.91 -9.22 -34.88
N GLN A 86 11.34 -8.04 -34.43
CA GLN A 86 12.27 -8.02 -33.31
C GLN A 86 11.53 -8.74 -32.18
N ALA A 87 11.92 -9.98 -31.95
CA ALA A 87 11.59 -10.70 -30.74
C ALA A 87 12.09 -9.82 -29.59
N GLN A 88 11.17 -9.05 -29.01
CA GLN A 88 11.37 -8.54 -27.66
C GLN A 88 11.47 -9.80 -26.81
N GLU A 89 12.70 -10.14 -26.43
CA GLU A 89 12.94 -11.03 -25.31
C GLU A 89 12.05 -10.50 -24.17
N SER A 90 11.13 -11.34 -23.68
CA SER A 90 10.15 -10.92 -22.67
C SER A 90 10.92 -10.43 -21.45
N VAL A 91 11.01 -9.11 -21.29
CA VAL A 91 11.65 -8.46 -20.14
C VAL A 91 10.85 -8.73 -18.85
N ILE A 92 9.60 -9.21 -19.01
CA ILE A 92 8.71 -9.61 -17.95
C ILE A 92 8.97 -11.08 -17.57
N SER A 93 9.17 -11.31 -16.27
CA SER A 93 9.32 -12.61 -15.64
C SER A 93 8.75 -12.57 -14.21
N ALA A 94 8.79 -13.71 -13.50
CA ALA A 94 8.41 -13.76 -12.09
C ALA A 94 9.40 -13.01 -11.16
N GLU A 95 10.56 -12.61 -11.67
CA GLU A 95 11.60 -11.89 -10.94
C GLU A 95 11.97 -10.57 -11.65
N THR A 96 10.99 -9.88 -12.24
CA THR A 96 11.24 -8.59 -12.90
C THR A 96 11.68 -7.55 -11.88
N THR A 97 12.89 -6.99 -12.05
CA THR A 97 13.41 -5.97 -11.12
C THR A 97 12.82 -4.59 -11.40
N HIS A 98 12.88 -3.67 -10.44
CA HIS A 98 12.47 -2.28 -10.63
C HIS A 98 13.21 -1.61 -11.80
N THR A 99 14.51 -1.83 -11.92
CA THR A 99 15.34 -1.34 -13.03
C THR A 99 14.84 -1.86 -14.37
N GLN A 100 14.46 -3.14 -14.47
CA GLN A 100 13.85 -3.70 -15.68
C GLN A 100 12.47 -3.10 -15.94
N LEU A 101 11.64 -2.95 -14.91
CA LEU A 101 10.31 -2.33 -14.99
C LEU A 101 10.37 -0.88 -15.51
N LEU A 102 11.41 -0.12 -15.18
CA LEU A 102 11.64 1.23 -15.69
C LEU A 102 11.98 1.26 -17.19
N THR A 103 12.42 0.14 -17.78
CA THR A 103 12.67 0.05 -19.23
C THR A 103 11.42 -0.17 -20.05
N LEU A 104 10.31 -0.57 -19.42
CA LEU A 104 9.04 -0.76 -20.09
C LEU A 104 8.47 0.59 -20.56
N PRO A 105 7.82 0.64 -21.73
CA PRO A 105 7.22 1.86 -22.23
C PRO A 105 6.10 2.32 -21.30
N ALA A 106 6.05 3.62 -21.02
CA ALA A 106 4.90 4.21 -20.36
C ALA A 106 3.65 4.08 -21.25
N THR A 107 2.50 3.88 -20.64
CA THR A 107 1.19 3.86 -21.30
C THR A 107 0.36 5.07 -20.86
N ASN A 108 -0.64 5.42 -21.66
CA ASN A 108 -1.60 6.46 -21.30
C ASN A 108 -2.65 5.91 -20.33
N ILE A 109 -3.41 6.80 -19.70
CA ILE A 109 -4.58 6.42 -18.92
C ILE A 109 -5.59 5.71 -19.83
N PRO A 110 -5.99 4.46 -19.54
CA PRO A 110 -6.98 3.75 -20.36
C PRO A 110 -8.34 4.44 -20.28
N ASP A 111 -9.04 4.58 -21.42
CA ASP A 111 -10.39 5.18 -21.44
C ASP A 111 -11.37 4.41 -20.54
N ASP A 112 -11.23 3.09 -20.47
CA ASP A 112 -12.06 2.24 -19.63
C ASP A 112 -11.85 2.47 -18.13
N LEU A 113 -10.69 3.00 -17.71
CA LEU A 113 -10.41 3.39 -16.33
C LEU A 113 -11.20 4.63 -15.90
N VAL A 114 -11.45 5.55 -16.83
CA VAL A 114 -12.08 6.85 -16.55
C VAL A 114 -13.54 6.65 -16.19
N GLY A 115 -13.97 7.30 -15.11
CA GLY A 115 -15.34 7.22 -14.62
C GLY A 115 -15.43 7.06 -13.11
N LYS A 116 -16.59 6.57 -12.66
CA LYS A 116 -16.86 6.33 -11.24
C LYS A 116 -16.89 4.84 -10.95
N TRP A 117 -16.31 4.48 -9.82
CA TRP A 117 -16.17 3.10 -9.35
C TRP A 117 -16.67 3.01 -7.92
N GLN A 118 -17.37 1.95 -7.58
CA GLN A 118 -17.86 1.71 -6.22
C GLN A 118 -17.69 0.25 -5.82
N GLY A 119 -17.42 0.03 -4.55
CA GLY A 119 -17.41 -1.31 -3.98
C GLY A 119 -17.09 -1.30 -2.50
N SER A 120 -16.51 -2.41 -2.05
CA SER A 120 -16.03 -2.58 -0.68
C SER A 120 -14.76 -3.43 -0.70
N SER A 121 -14.08 -3.50 0.45
CA SER A 121 -12.93 -4.37 0.65
C SER A 121 -13.07 -5.11 1.99
N GLN A 122 -12.08 -5.92 2.33
CA GLN A 122 -12.00 -6.51 3.67
C GLN A 122 -11.90 -5.45 4.79
N GLN A 123 -11.38 -4.26 4.47
CA GLN A 123 -11.06 -3.22 5.44
C GLN A 123 -12.05 -2.06 5.40
N ALA A 124 -12.58 -1.74 4.23
CA ALA A 124 -13.50 -0.64 4.01
C ALA A 124 -14.87 -1.15 3.59
N ARG A 125 -15.91 -0.71 4.29
CA ARG A 125 -17.29 -1.11 3.99
C ARG A 125 -17.88 -0.40 2.79
N ASN A 126 -17.37 0.78 2.46
CA ASN A 126 -17.72 1.53 1.26
C ASN A 126 -16.46 2.18 0.70
N VAL A 127 -16.30 2.07 -0.61
CA VAL A 127 -15.20 2.66 -1.36
C VAL A 127 -15.80 3.25 -2.61
N GLU A 128 -15.52 4.53 -2.85
CA GLU A 128 -15.95 5.24 -4.04
C GLU A 128 -14.74 5.93 -4.66
N VAL A 129 -14.53 5.74 -5.96
CA VAL A 129 -13.42 6.34 -6.69
C VAL A 129 -13.95 7.06 -7.91
N THR A 130 -13.53 8.31 -8.08
CA THR A 130 -13.69 9.03 -9.35
C THR A 130 -12.32 9.17 -10.00
N ILE A 131 -12.20 8.69 -11.24
CA ILE A 131 -10.96 8.76 -12.02
C ILE A 131 -11.20 9.64 -13.25
N SER A 132 -10.38 10.68 -13.39
CA SER A 132 -10.42 11.61 -14.52
C SER A 132 -9.50 11.16 -15.65
N ALA A 133 -9.73 11.66 -16.86
CA ALA A 133 -8.94 11.33 -18.05
C ALA A 133 -7.45 11.71 -17.96
N ASP A 134 -7.11 12.64 -17.06
CA ASP A 134 -5.72 13.03 -16.77
C ASP A 134 -5.07 12.14 -15.69
N GLY A 135 -5.72 11.05 -15.29
CA GLY A 135 -5.20 10.12 -14.29
C GLY A 135 -5.37 10.60 -12.85
N THR A 136 -6.18 11.62 -12.59
CA THR A 136 -6.50 12.06 -11.22
C THR A 136 -7.52 11.13 -10.58
N PHE A 137 -7.15 10.55 -9.43
CA PHE A 137 -7.98 9.75 -8.55
C PHE A 137 -8.48 10.62 -7.40
N THR A 138 -9.78 10.59 -7.14
CA THR A 138 -10.39 11.03 -5.87
C THR A 138 -11.07 9.83 -5.25
N THR A 139 -10.55 9.38 -4.11
CA THR A 139 -10.94 8.13 -3.47
C THR A 139 -11.55 8.45 -2.11
N TYR A 140 -12.82 8.13 -1.95
CA TYR A 140 -13.55 8.16 -0.69
C TYR A 140 -13.59 6.75 -0.09
N GLU A 141 -13.37 6.65 1.21
CA GLU A 141 -13.30 5.38 1.93
C GLU A 141 -14.00 5.50 3.28
N ASP A 142 -14.81 4.51 3.62
CA ASP A 142 -15.41 4.33 4.93
C ASP A 142 -14.86 3.05 5.56
N PHE A 143 -13.95 3.20 6.53
CA PHE A 143 -13.32 2.09 7.26
C PHE A 143 -14.10 1.65 8.50
N ARG A 144 -15.29 2.20 8.73
CA ARG A 144 -16.16 1.71 9.81
C ARG A 144 -16.64 0.30 9.51
N LEU A 145 -16.99 -0.44 10.56
CA LEU A 145 -17.60 -1.76 10.49
C LEU A 145 -19.10 -1.69 10.23
N SER A 146 -19.76 -0.56 10.53
CA SER A 146 -21.21 -0.37 10.34
C SER A 146 -21.61 1.11 10.22
N GLU A 147 -22.87 1.39 9.83
CA GLU A 147 -23.39 2.77 9.68
C GLU A 147 -23.48 3.52 10.99
N ASP A 148 -23.81 2.78 12.05
CA ASP A 148 -24.03 3.33 13.38
C ASP A 148 -22.74 3.43 14.20
N GLU A 149 -21.59 3.06 13.62
CA GLU A 149 -20.30 3.23 14.30
C GLU A 149 -19.91 4.71 14.32
N GLU A 150 -19.71 5.20 15.53
CA GLU A 150 -19.13 6.52 15.78
C GLU A 150 -17.65 6.51 15.37
N GLY A 151 -17.24 7.43 14.50
CA GLY A 151 -15.85 7.46 14.05
C GLY A 151 -15.63 8.14 12.72
N GLU A 152 -16.02 9.40 12.59
CA GLU A 152 -15.82 10.17 11.35
C GLU A 152 -14.36 10.22 10.88
N HIS A 153 -13.40 10.04 11.79
CA HIS A 153 -11.98 9.93 11.47
C HIS A 153 -11.59 8.62 10.76
N LEU A 154 -12.49 7.63 10.70
CA LEU A 154 -12.37 6.42 9.91
C LEU A 154 -12.93 6.59 8.49
N ILE A 155 -13.52 7.76 8.20
CA ILE A 155 -13.94 8.15 6.87
C ILE A 155 -12.87 9.07 6.30
N GLN A 156 -12.38 8.72 5.12
CA GLN A 156 -11.24 9.40 4.53
C GLN A 156 -11.52 9.74 3.06
N THR A 157 -10.86 10.79 2.58
CA THR A 157 -10.87 11.13 1.17
C THR A 157 -9.48 11.56 0.76
N TYR A 158 -8.92 10.88 -0.23
CA TYR A 158 -7.57 11.10 -0.73
C TYR A 158 -7.60 11.54 -2.18
N THR A 159 -6.57 12.27 -2.61
CA THR A 159 -6.38 12.60 -4.03
C THR A 159 -4.95 12.38 -4.48
N ALA A 160 -4.79 11.72 -5.63
CA ALA A 160 -3.51 11.56 -6.30
C ALA A 160 -3.68 11.64 -7.82
N GLN A 161 -2.62 11.98 -8.54
CA GLN A 161 -2.58 11.97 -9.99
C GLN A 161 -1.47 11.04 -10.46
N ILE A 162 -1.81 10.07 -11.31
CA ILE A 162 -0.82 9.22 -11.97
C ILE A 162 0.06 10.06 -12.90
N THR A 163 1.37 9.94 -12.75
CA THR A 163 2.36 10.60 -13.61
C THR A 163 3.14 9.64 -14.48
N ASP A 164 3.19 8.35 -14.10
CA ASP A 164 3.82 7.30 -14.89
C ASP A 164 3.11 5.96 -14.66
N LEU A 165 2.55 5.41 -15.75
CA LEU A 165 1.80 4.17 -15.79
C LEU A 165 2.46 3.20 -16.76
N VAL A 166 2.50 1.92 -16.41
CA VAL A 166 2.90 0.86 -17.33
C VAL A 166 1.81 -0.20 -17.43
N GLU A 167 1.55 -0.67 -18.65
CA GLU A 167 0.78 -1.89 -18.89
C GLU A 167 1.77 -3.04 -19.08
N TYR A 168 1.86 -3.92 -18.09
CA TYR A 168 2.87 -5.02 -18.09
C TYR A 168 2.31 -6.33 -18.65
N ALA A 169 0.99 -6.46 -18.69
CA ALA A 169 0.24 -7.51 -19.37
C ALA A 169 -1.12 -6.92 -19.81
N PRO A 170 -1.86 -7.54 -20.75
CA PRO A 170 -3.14 -7.00 -21.21
C PRO A 170 -4.08 -6.66 -20.04
N ASN A 171 -4.54 -5.41 -19.99
CA ASN A 171 -5.41 -4.87 -18.94
C ASN A 171 -4.81 -4.85 -17.51
N HIS A 172 -3.52 -5.13 -17.35
CA HIS A 172 -2.83 -5.15 -16.07
C HIS A 172 -1.84 -4.00 -15.98
N TYR A 173 -2.04 -3.13 -14.98
CA TYR A 173 -1.33 -1.87 -14.88
C TYR A 173 -0.59 -1.75 -13.56
N LEU A 174 0.61 -1.19 -13.62
CA LEU A 174 1.42 -0.83 -12.45
C LEU A 174 1.72 0.67 -12.52
N ILE A 175 1.50 1.36 -11.41
CA ILE A 175 1.73 2.80 -11.28
C ILE A 175 3.16 3.01 -10.78
N ARG A 176 4.04 3.50 -11.66
CA ARG A 176 5.46 3.76 -11.34
C ARG A 176 5.66 5.12 -10.66
N GLY A 177 4.77 6.07 -10.93
CA GLY A 177 4.86 7.43 -10.41
C GLY A 177 3.48 8.07 -10.26
N ALA A 178 3.35 8.88 -9.21
CA ALA A 178 2.18 9.69 -8.95
C ALA A 178 2.52 10.90 -8.08
N ASP A 179 1.73 11.96 -8.20
CA ASP A 179 1.71 13.12 -7.32
C ASP A 179 0.53 13.04 -6.35
N GLY A 180 0.66 13.61 -5.16
CA GLY A 180 -0.40 13.63 -4.14
C GLY A 180 -0.34 12.48 -3.13
N GLU A 181 -1.50 12.07 -2.63
CA GLU A 181 -1.64 11.11 -1.54
C GLU A 181 -1.73 9.67 -2.08
N GLY A 182 -0.67 8.89 -1.94
CA GLY A 182 -0.60 7.52 -2.47
C GLY A 182 -1.73 6.59 -2.05
N SER A 183 -2.38 6.83 -0.90
CA SER A 183 -3.58 6.09 -0.47
C SER A 183 -4.73 6.18 -1.47
N ALA A 184 -4.84 7.26 -2.24
CA ALA A 184 -5.86 7.38 -3.29
C ALA A 184 -5.73 6.30 -4.37
N LEU A 185 -4.54 5.74 -4.56
CA LEU A 185 -4.24 4.73 -5.58
C LEU A 185 -4.43 3.29 -5.09
N LEU A 186 -4.80 3.10 -3.81
CA LEU A 186 -5.07 1.81 -3.19
C LEU A 186 -6.46 1.81 -2.53
N PRO A 187 -7.52 2.06 -3.32
CA PRO A 187 -8.85 2.27 -2.78
C PRO A 187 -9.34 1.05 -1.99
N GLY A 188 -9.82 1.30 -0.79
CA GLY A 188 -10.24 0.29 0.17
C GLY A 188 -9.11 -0.36 0.96
N VAL A 189 -7.88 0.16 0.90
CA VAL A 189 -6.75 -0.43 1.63
C VAL A 189 -6.06 0.59 2.53
N THR A 190 -5.90 0.25 3.80
CA THR A 190 -5.26 1.07 4.83
C THR A 190 -4.24 0.28 5.64
N GLY A 191 -3.53 0.96 6.53
CA GLY A 191 -2.55 0.33 7.44
C GLY A 191 -1.32 -0.25 6.72
N LEU A 192 -1.14 0.07 5.42
CA LEU A 192 0.00 -0.35 4.64
C LEU A 192 1.22 0.48 5.07
N GLY A 193 2.02 -0.06 5.97
CA GLY A 193 3.34 0.47 6.26
C GLY A 193 4.33 0.19 5.13
N GLY A 194 5.51 0.79 5.22
CA GLY A 194 6.62 0.50 4.29
C GLY A 194 6.47 1.17 2.93
N ARG A 195 7.16 0.60 1.93
CA ARG A 195 7.14 1.09 0.55
C ARG A 195 6.34 0.11 -0.29
N ILE A 196 5.43 0.63 -1.10
CA ILE A 196 4.50 -0.16 -1.91
C ILE A 196 4.48 0.37 -3.34
N ALA A 197 4.19 -0.51 -4.30
CA ALA A 197 3.90 -0.15 -5.68
C ALA A 197 2.43 -0.47 -5.95
N PRO A 198 1.57 0.55 -6.19
CA PRO A 198 0.17 0.32 -6.50
C PRO A 198 -0.02 -0.10 -7.97
N GLY A 199 -1.10 -0.84 -8.23
CA GLY A 199 -1.52 -1.23 -9.56
C GLY A 199 -3.00 -1.56 -9.60
N PHE A 200 -3.49 -1.85 -10.80
CA PHE A 200 -4.88 -2.26 -10.99
C PHE A 200 -5.05 -3.16 -12.22
N ILE A 201 -6.15 -3.90 -12.23
CA ILE A 201 -6.58 -4.70 -13.37
C ILE A 201 -7.97 -4.23 -13.79
N LEU A 202 -8.17 -4.10 -15.11
CA LEU A 202 -9.47 -3.76 -15.71
C LEU A 202 -10.05 -4.95 -16.45
N GLU A 203 -11.04 -5.61 -15.86
CA GLU A 203 -11.66 -6.79 -16.46
C GLU A 203 -13.15 -6.78 -16.19
N ASP A 204 -13.96 -7.08 -17.22
CA ASP A 204 -15.41 -7.25 -17.11
C ASP A 204 -16.14 -6.07 -16.45
N GLY A 205 -15.65 -4.83 -16.68
CA GLY A 205 -16.23 -3.63 -16.08
C GLY A 205 -15.89 -3.46 -14.59
N GLN A 206 -14.87 -4.17 -14.11
CA GLN A 206 -14.38 -4.10 -12.74
C GLN A 206 -12.98 -3.49 -12.68
N TYR A 207 -12.75 -2.72 -11.62
CA TYR A 207 -11.45 -2.22 -11.20
C TYR A 207 -10.99 -3.06 -10.01
N LYS A 208 -9.94 -3.86 -10.22
CA LYS A 208 -9.35 -4.71 -9.19
C LYS A 208 -8.08 -4.07 -8.66
N VAL A 209 -8.03 -3.79 -7.36
CA VAL A 209 -6.87 -3.20 -6.68
C VAL A 209 -5.81 -4.25 -6.43
N ILE A 210 -4.60 -4.02 -6.92
CA ILE A 210 -3.43 -4.87 -6.68
C ILE A 210 -2.26 -4.03 -6.18
N MET A 211 -1.29 -4.66 -5.53
CA MET A 211 -0.08 -3.97 -5.10
C MET A 211 1.08 -4.94 -4.93
N TRP A 212 2.29 -4.39 -4.91
CA TRP A 212 3.50 -5.11 -4.51
C TRP A 212 4.18 -4.41 -3.34
N GLY A 213 4.72 -5.20 -2.42
CA GLY A 213 5.60 -4.71 -1.37
C GLY A 213 7.00 -4.45 -1.92
N ASN A 214 7.55 -3.28 -1.65
CA ASN A 214 8.94 -2.96 -1.95
C ASN A 214 9.80 -3.16 -0.69
N PRO A 215 11.11 -3.43 -0.85
CA PRO A 215 12.06 -3.42 0.25
C PRO A 215 11.97 -2.09 1.04
N PHE A 216 12.06 -2.19 2.36
CA PHE A 216 12.09 -1.02 3.24
C PHE A 216 13.35 -0.19 3.01
N ASP A 217 14.50 -0.87 2.83
CA ASP A 217 15.75 -0.24 2.44
C ASP A 217 15.71 0.11 0.93
N PRO A 218 15.70 1.40 0.55
CA PRO A 218 15.62 1.80 -0.85
C PRO A 218 16.88 1.47 -1.67
N SER A 219 17.97 1.03 -1.02
CA SER A 219 19.16 0.53 -1.72
C SER A 219 19.03 -0.92 -2.18
N VAL A 220 18.04 -1.65 -1.65
CA VAL A 220 17.71 -3.00 -2.10
C VAL A 220 16.75 -2.91 -3.27
N GLU A 221 17.14 -3.52 -4.39
CA GLU A 221 16.35 -3.57 -5.60
C GLU A 221 15.00 -4.27 -5.36
N ALA A 222 13.90 -3.62 -5.73
CA ALA A 222 12.58 -4.25 -5.67
C ALA A 222 12.41 -5.25 -6.82
N VAL A 223 11.73 -6.35 -6.54
CA VAL A 223 11.44 -7.43 -7.50
C VAL A 223 9.93 -7.65 -7.52
N TYR A 224 9.38 -7.76 -8.72
CA TYR A 224 7.96 -7.90 -9.00
C TYR A 224 7.72 -9.23 -9.70
N ASP A 225 6.84 -10.05 -9.14
CA ASP A 225 6.22 -11.14 -9.89
C ASP A 225 5.07 -10.56 -10.71
N LEU A 226 5.30 -10.47 -12.02
CA LEU A 226 4.36 -9.92 -13.00
C LEU A 226 3.74 -11.00 -13.89
N VAL A 227 4.03 -12.28 -13.60
CA VAL A 227 3.58 -13.43 -14.40
C VAL A 227 2.53 -14.22 -13.63
N SER A 228 2.68 -14.37 -12.32
CA SER A 228 1.67 -14.99 -11.48
C SER A 228 0.43 -14.10 -11.33
N GLU A 229 -0.72 -14.71 -11.06
CA GLU A 229 -1.95 -13.99 -10.72
C GLU A 229 -1.73 -13.15 -9.44
N PRO A 230 -1.89 -11.82 -9.50
CA PRO A 230 -1.62 -10.96 -8.36
C PRO A 230 -2.75 -11.06 -7.31
N GLN A 231 -2.39 -10.79 -6.06
CA GLN A 231 -3.39 -10.68 -5.00
C GLN A 231 -4.27 -9.45 -5.22
N VAL A 232 -5.59 -9.66 -5.27
CA VAL A 232 -6.60 -8.60 -5.33
C VAL A 232 -7.01 -8.21 -3.90
N TYR A 233 -6.99 -6.92 -3.59
CA TYR A 233 -7.31 -6.36 -2.27
C TYR A 233 -8.70 -5.74 -2.19
N ALA A 234 -9.20 -5.24 -3.32
CA ALA A 234 -10.56 -4.73 -3.48
C ALA A 234 -11.00 -4.91 -4.93
N THR A 235 -12.31 -5.03 -5.14
CA THR A 235 -12.93 -5.05 -6.47
C THR A 235 -14.05 -4.03 -6.46
N LEU A 236 -13.99 -3.09 -7.40
CA LEU A 236 -14.96 -2.02 -7.55
C LEU A 236 -15.64 -2.17 -8.91
N ASP A 237 -16.94 -1.96 -8.94
CA ASP A 237 -17.74 -2.01 -10.16
C ASP A 237 -17.90 -0.59 -10.73
N LYS A 238 -17.89 -0.48 -12.06
CA LYS A 238 -18.14 0.80 -12.73
C LYS A 238 -19.60 1.21 -12.57
N VAL A 239 -19.86 2.44 -12.16
CA VAL A 239 -21.21 2.94 -11.84
C VAL A 239 -21.74 3.88 -12.92
N GLU A 240 -20.86 4.59 -13.62
CA GLU A 240 -21.16 5.56 -14.68
C GLU A 240 -20.10 5.53 -15.80
#